data_AF-A0AB33JKZ2-F1
#
_entry.id   AF-A0AB33JKZ2-F1
#
_cell.length_a   1.000
_cell.length_b   1.000
_cell.length_c   1.000
_cell.angle_alpha   90.00
_cell.angle_beta   90.00
_cell.angle_gamma   90.00
#
_symmetry.space_group_name_H-M   'P 1'
#
loop_
_entity.id
_entity.type
_entity.pdbx_description
1 polymer ?
#
loop_
_entity_poly.entity_id
_entity_poly.type
_entity_poly.pdbx_seq_one_letter_code
_entity_poly.pdbx_strand_id
1 'polypeptide(L)'
;MRQNKYKFIYLLTGLLFLTPARAAIILILPLILFIINRYIPLEYNKSVVRAFIAIVIVSGIYNMIAGNTSTPYYLLSLWLVTPTVFLLFSNPKRYIPQISLDDFMGKTLWILYTIDLIGLYYRLKEGGQDEFGTGYGRHYEYVHGLAIINVLYALYFLNSVLKRKRTWKSLVKLFITIAAFVLCDYGLGYIILFVSGIIWLLAKKQFKYVFFIALLIAGGAFMLTLDSFEYERENIYNARNNQGDARKVIMFLNTRNVESESFTIPLVGTGPGSYNSRALVLILSKNSPLYAFFDGQYPPYYYKYIYPLWNERFVSQDDYTDGTRNQPFSSAIALAIEYGLILFLIVAYFWIKEIRKYNQEGKQDEVADYLNMINIFMLVACCFHEWAICTEFFYFLIISIIGKNTLMIKEENVHEIQK
;
A
#
# COMPACT_ATOMS: atom_id res chain seq x y z
N MET A 1 -8.34 16.54 -30.18
CA MET A 1 -7.15 16.88 -29.35
C MET A 1 -7.30 16.62 -27.84
N ARG A 2 -8.41 16.97 -27.16
CA ARG A 2 -8.54 16.81 -25.69
C ARG A 2 -8.56 15.36 -25.20
N GLN A 3 -9.25 14.43 -25.87
CA GLN A 3 -9.27 13.01 -25.50
C GLN A 3 -7.88 12.33 -25.55
N ASN A 4 -7.02 12.73 -26.50
CA ASN A 4 -5.67 12.16 -26.63
C ASN A 4 -4.78 12.48 -25.42
N LYS A 5 -5.01 13.61 -24.74
CA LYS A 5 -4.25 14.00 -23.53
C LYS A 5 -4.49 13.01 -22.38
N TYR A 6 -5.73 12.60 -22.13
CA TYR A 6 -6.04 11.69 -21.03
C TYR A 6 -5.62 10.25 -21.30
N LYS A 7 -5.70 9.81 -22.57
CA LYS A 7 -5.11 8.52 -22.99
C LYS A 7 -3.61 8.48 -22.69
N PHE A 8 -2.89 9.56 -22.99
CA PHE A 8 -1.47 9.65 -22.69
C PHE A 8 -1.20 9.55 -21.18
N ILE A 9 -2.00 10.22 -20.33
CA ILE A 9 -1.83 10.14 -18.87
C ILE A 9 -2.02 8.70 -18.38
N TYR A 10 -3.02 7.97 -18.89
CA TYR A 10 -3.26 6.59 -18.45
C TYR A 10 -2.10 5.67 -18.83
N LEU A 11 -1.61 5.79 -20.06
CA LEU A 11 -0.47 5.03 -20.54
C LEU A 11 0.79 5.39 -19.77
N LEU A 12 1.03 6.69 -19.52
CA LEU A 12 2.16 7.14 -18.73
C LEU A 12 2.08 6.59 -17.31
N THR A 13 0.95 6.73 -16.60
CA THR A 13 0.77 6.14 -15.27
C THR A 13 0.99 4.62 -15.30
N GLY A 14 0.44 3.92 -16.28
CA GLY A 14 0.65 2.49 -16.44
C GLY A 14 2.13 2.14 -16.64
N LEU A 15 2.83 2.84 -17.54
CA LEU A 15 4.27 2.62 -17.77
C LEU A 15 5.10 2.93 -16.53
N LEU A 16 4.76 3.99 -15.81
CA LEU A 16 5.48 4.43 -14.63
C LEU A 16 5.31 3.46 -13.45
N PHE A 17 4.08 3.03 -13.17
CA PHE A 17 3.77 2.27 -11.95
C PHE A 17 3.62 0.75 -12.16
N LEU A 18 3.36 0.30 -13.39
CA LEU A 18 3.12 -1.11 -13.71
C LEU A 18 4.35 -1.80 -14.34
N THR A 19 5.46 -1.09 -14.53
CA THR A 19 6.67 -1.62 -15.18
C THR A 19 7.91 -1.41 -14.30
N PRO A 20 9.09 -1.92 -14.69
CA PRO A 20 10.32 -1.70 -13.94
C PRO A 20 10.71 -0.23 -13.74
N ALA A 21 10.12 0.70 -14.50
CA ALA A 21 10.34 2.14 -14.35
C ALA A 21 10.01 2.67 -12.94
N ARG A 22 9.15 1.98 -12.18
CA ARG A 22 8.72 2.39 -10.83
C ARG A 22 9.90 2.64 -9.87
N ALA A 23 11.02 1.92 -10.03
CA ALA A 23 12.23 2.11 -9.23
C ALA A 23 12.75 3.55 -9.28
N ALA A 24 12.79 4.13 -10.48
CA ALA A 24 13.30 5.48 -10.69
C ALA A 24 12.33 6.55 -10.17
N ILE A 25 11.07 6.18 -9.97
CA ILE A 25 10.00 7.14 -9.76
C ILE A 25 9.82 7.49 -8.31
N ILE A 26 10.24 6.62 -7.38
CA ILE A 26 10.04 6.84 -5.95
C ILE A 26 10.57 8.20 -5.47
N LEU A 27 11.70 8.66 -6.01
CA LEU A 27 12.30 9.96 -5.68
C LEU A 27 11.65 11.14 -6.39
N ILE A 28 10.85 10.93 -7.44
CA ILE A 28 10.12 11.98 -8.15
C ILE A 28 8.60 11.92 -7.89
N LEU A 29 8.15 11.08 -6.96
CA LEU A 29 6.74 10.96 -6.56
C LEU A 29 6.08 12.31 -6.20
N PRO A 30 6.74 13.24 -5.48
CA PRO A 30 6.16 14.57 -5.25
C PRO A 30 5.89 15.34 -6.55
N LEU A 31 6.74 15.17 -7.56
CA LEU A 31 6.58 15.85 -8.85
C LEU A 31 5.38 15.31 -9.62
N ILE A 32 5.09 14.01 -9.47
CA ILE A 32 3.89 13.38 -10.05
C ILE A 32 2.61 14.03 -9.51
N LEU A 33 2.60 14.54 -8.28
CA LEU A 33 1.44 15.26 -7.74
C LEU A 33 1.11 16.51 -8.54
N PHE A 34 2.11 17.30 -8.92
CA PHE A 34 1.90 18.50 -9.72
C PHE A 34 1.34 18.14 -11.10
N ILE A 35 1.78 17.01 -11.65
CA ILE A 35 1.26 16.48 -12.91
C ILE A 35 -0.20 16.05 -12.74
N ILE A 36 -0.53 15.25 -11.72
CA ILE A 36 -1.91 14.83 -11.44
C ILE A 36 -2.80 16.06 -11.25
N ASN A 37 -2.41 17.00 -10.39
CA ASN A 37 -3.20 18.21 -10.09
C ASN A 37 -3.41 19.11 -11.32
N ARG A 38 -2.46 19.12 -12.27
CA ARG A 38 -2.61 19.84 -13.54
C ARG A 38 -3.74 19.26 -14.40
N TYR A 39 -3.96 17.95 -14.35
CA TYR A 39 -4.94 17.26 -15.18
C TYR A 39 -6.27 17.00 -14.48
N ILE A 40 -6.21 16.62 -13.21
CA ILE A 40 -7.34 16.45 -12.30
C ILE A 40 -7.12 17.45 -11.16
N PRO A 41 -7.66 18.68 -11.26
CA PRO A 41 -7.51 19.67 -10.21
C PRO A 41 -8.00 19.10 -8.89
N LEU A 42 -7.13 19.05 -7.90
CA LEU A 42 -7.40 18.48 -6.60
C LEU A 42 -7.77 19.59 -5.62
N GLU A 43 -8.79 19.31 -4.81
CA GLU A 43 -9.06 20.02 -3.58
C GLU A 43 -8.67 19.14 -2.39
N TYR A 44 -8.26 19.78 -1.30
CA TYR A 44 -7.81 19.09 -0.10
C TYR A 44 -8.48 19.72 1.12
N ASN A 45 -8.68 18.90 2.14
CA ASN A 45 -9.15 19.39 3.42
C ASN A 45 -8.06 20.25 4.08
N LYS A 46 -8.17 21.58 3.93
CA LYS A 46 -7.18 22.54 4.43
C LYS A 46 -6.88 22.35 5.92
N SER A 47 -7.88 22.01 6.73
CA SER A 47 -7.70 21.81 8.17
C SER A 47 -6.85 20.59 8.46
N VAL A 48 -7.10 19.46 7.78
CA VAL A 48 -6.32 18.23 7.94
C VAL A 48 -4.90 18.41 7.46
N VAL A 49 -4.71 19.01 6.29
CA VAL A 49 -3.38 19.27 5.73
C VAL A 49 -2.58 20.22 6.64
N ARG A 50 -3.18 21.30 7.14
CA ARG A 50 -2.52 22.21 8.08
C ARG A 50 -2.15 21.51 9.38
N ALA A 51 -3.05 20.72 9.95
CA ALA A 51 -2.78 19.94 11.16
C ALA A 51 -1.64 18.95 10.94
N PHE A 52 -1.64 18.23 9.81
CA PHE A 52 -0.56 17.32 9.42
C PHE A 52 0.78 18.06 9.33
N ILE A 53 0.85 19.13 8.55
CA ILE A 53 2.09 19.92 8.39
C ILE A 53 2.57 20.45 9.75
N ALA A 54 1.67 20.99 10.56
CA ALA A 54 2.02 21.52 11.88
C ALA A 54 2.62 20.44 12.78
N ILE A 55 1.99 19.26 12.86
CA ILE A 55 2.50 18.15 13.67
C ILE A 55 3.85 17.67 13.16
N VAL A 56 4.01 17.52 11.84
CA VAL A 56 5.27 17.04 11.25
C VAL A 56 6.41 18.06 11.44
N ILE A 57 6.13 19.36 11.35
CA ILE A 57 7.11 20.42 11.64
C ILE A 57 7.49 20.40 13.11
N VAL A 58 6.52 20.38 14.02
CA VAL A 58 6.77 20.35 15.47
C VAL A 58 7.54 19.10 15.87
N SER A 59 7.11 17.93 15.39
CA SER A 59 7.78 16.65 15.58
C SER A 59 9.22 16.67 15.08
N GLY A 60 9.45 17.18 13.86
CA GLY A 60 10.78 17.28 13.28
C GLY A 60 11.71 18.20 14.06
N ILE A 61 11.28 19.43 14.34
CA ILE A 61 12.08 20.42 15.08
C ILE A 61 12.42 19.90 16.48
N TYR A 62 11.42 19.40 17.21
CA TYR A 62 11.64 18.84 18.55
C TYR A 62 12.66 17.71 18.53
N ASN A 63 12.50 16.74 17.63
CA ASN A 63 13.38 15.57 17.58
C ASN A 63 14.78 15.88 17.04
N MET A 64 14.94 16.90 16.19
CA MET A 64 16.28 17.39 15.81
C MET A 64 17.00 18.04 16.99
N ILE A 65 16.30 18.86 17.79
CA ILE A 65 16.87 19.47 19.02
C ILE A 65 17.22 18.40 20.05
N ALA A 66 16.37 17.39 20.20
CA ALA A 66 16.60 16.27 21.12
C ALA A 66 17.68 15.28 20.63
N GLY A 67 18.19 15.42 19.40
CA GLY A 67 19.18 14.49 18.84
C GLY A 67 18.61 13.13 18.41
N ASN A 68 17.29 13.00 18.29
CA ASN A 68 16.59 11.76 17.93
C ASN A 68 16.51 11.52 16.41
N THR A 69 16.63 12.58 15.61
CA THR A 69 16.66 12.51 14.14
C THR A 69 17.62 13.58 13.59
N SER A 70 18.06 13.41 12.35
CA SER A 70 18.88 14.41 11.65
C SER A 70 18.14 15.02 10.46
N THR A 71 18.58 16.19 10.02
CA THR A 71 17.97 16.93 8.90
C THR A 71 17.83 16.09 7.63
N PRO A 72 18.84 15.30 7.20
CA PRO A 72 18.68 14.35 6.10
C PRO A 72 17.48 13.41 6.18
N TYR A 73 17.33 12.68 7.28
CA TYR A 73 16.24 11.72 7.47
C TYR A 73 14.90 12.43 7.50
N TYR A 74 14.83 13.57 8.19
CA TYR A 74 13.64 14.39 8.26
C TYR A 74 13.18 14.86 6.86
N LEU A 75 14.09 15.43 6.06
CA LEU A 75 13.76 15.95 4.73
C LEU A 75 13.35 14.85 3.76
N LEU A 76 14.04 13.70 3.76
CA LEU A 76 13.65 12.60 2.88
C LEU A 76 12.32 11.96 3.31
N SER A 77 12.09 11.80 4.61
CA SER A 77 10.83 11.27 5.12
C SER A 77 9.66 12.19 4.77
N LEU A 78 9.85 13.51 4.92
CA LEU A 78 8.91 14.52 4.41
C LEU A 78 8.66 14.38 2.90
N TRP A 79 9.73 14.25 2.12
CA TRP A 79 9.66 14.11 0.67
C TRP A 79 8.84 12.90 0.23
N LEU A 80 8.90 11.78 0.97
CA LEU A 80 8.18 10.55 0.63
C LEU A 80 6.77 10.48 1.21
N VAL A 81 6.57 10.89 2.47
CA VAL A 81 5.28 10.73 3.18
C VAL A 81 4.31 11.86 2.87
N THR A 82 4.78 13.10 2.73
CA THR A 82 3.90 14.25 2.48
C THR A 82 3.05 14.06 1.23
N PRO A 83 3.61 13.65 0.06
CA PRO A 83 2.79 13.42 -1.13
C PRO A 83 1.70 12.37 -0.94
N THR A 84 2.03 11.27 -0.25
CA THR A 84 1.09 10.19 0.08
C THR A 84 -0.10 10.73 0.86
N VAL A 85 0.17 11.46 1.94
CA VAL A 85 -0.87 11.97 2.83
C VAL A 85 -1.74 13.02 2.13
N PHE A 86 -1.13 13.90 1.32
CA PHE A 86 -1.87 14.86 0.53
C PHE A 86 -2.83 14.19 -0.45
N LEU A 87 -2.37 13.17 -1.19
CA LEU A 87 -3.21 12.44 -2.13
C LEU A 87 -4.33 11.66 -1.42
N LEU A 88 -4.01 11.01 -0.30
CA LEU A 88 -4.98 10.23 0.48
C LEU A 88 -6.21 11.07 0.87
N PHE A 89 -6.01 12.33 1.22
CA PHE A 89 -7.08 13.26 1.61
C PHE A 89 -7.47 14.27 0.54
N SER A 90 -7.06 14.03 -0.71
CA SER A 90 -7.48 14.85 -1.85
C SER A 90 -8.75 14.34 -2.50
N ASN A 91 -9.55 15.25 -3.03
CA ASN A 91 -10.71 14.98 -3.87
C ASN A 91 -10.57 15.75 -5.19
N PRO A 92 -11.15 15.28 -6.29
CA PRO A 92 -11.27 16.09 -7.50
C PRO A 92 -12.13 17.33 -7.22
N LYS A 93 -11.62 18.52 -7.53
CA LYS A 93 -12.32 19.80 -7.35
C LYS A 93 -13.51 19.97 -8.31
N ARG A 94 -13.44 19.30 -9.47
CA ARG A 94 -14.49 19.30 -10.49
C ARG A 94 -14.47 17.98 -11.22
N TYR A 95 -15.63 17.54 -11.69
CA TYR A 95 -15.71 16.36 -12.51
C TYR A 95 -15.07 16.60 -13.88
N ILE A 96 -14.41 15.57 -14.41
CA ILE A 96 -13.79 15.58 -15.73
C ILE A 96 -14.37 14.39 -16.51
N PRO A 97 -15.34 14.62 -17.42
CA PRO A 97 -16.06 13.54 -18.12
C PRO A 97 -15.18 12.57 -18.89
N GLN A 98 -14.01 13.05 -19.35
CA GLN A 98 -13.08 12.24 -20.14
C GLN A 98 -12.26 11.28 -19.29
N ILE A 99 -12.34 11.38 -17.96
CA ILE A 99 -11.59 10.55 -17.03
C ILE A 99 -12.57 9.63 -16.27
N SER A 100 -12.69 8.37 -16.68
CA SER A 100 -13.45 7.38 -15.93
C SER A 100 -12.58 6.23 -15.45
N LEU A 101 -12.98 5.62 -14.34
CA LEU A 101 -12.31 4.46 -13.75
C LEU A 101 -12.31 3.28 -14.73
N ASP A 102 -13.42 3.03 -15.40
CA ASP A 102 -13.53 1.94 -16.38
C ASP A 102 -12.51 2.08 -17.51
N ASP A 103 -12.34 3.29 -18.03
CA ASP A 103 -11.41 3.58 -19.11
C ASP A 103 -9.96 3.59 -18.62
N PHE A 104 -9.70 4.02 -17.38
CA PHE A 104 -8.39 3.91 -16.76
C PHE A 104 -7.98 2.44 -16.60
N MET A 105 -8.77 1.66 -15.85
CA MET A 105 -8.52 0.24 -15.58
C MET A 105 -8.43 -0.56 -16.89
N GLY A 106 -9.29 -0.27 -17.87
CA GLY A 106 -9.26 -0.96 -19.16
C GLY A 106 -7.97 -0.72 -19.97
N LYS A 107 -7.41 0.49 -19.94
CA LYS A 107 -6.18 0.81 -20.68
C LYS A 107 -4.92 0.33 -19.97
N THR A 108 -4.85 0.49 -18.65
CA THR A 108 -3.68 0.08 -17.87
C THR A 108 -3.60 -1.43 -17.68
N LEU A 109 -4.73 -2.15 -17.78
CA LEU A 109 -4.76 -3.62 -17.76
C LEU A 109 -3.88 -4.26 -18.82
N TRP A 110 -3.82 -3.70 -20.03
CA TRP A 110 -2.99 -4.27 -21.10
C TRP A 110 -1.50 -4.21 -20.78
N ILE A 111 -1.08 -3.16 -20.07
CA ILE A 111 0.30 -3.03 -19.59
C ILE A 111 0.55 -4.09 -18.51
N LEU A 112 -0.37 -4.22 -17.54
CA LEU A 112 -0.28 -5.25 -16.50
C LEU A 112 -0.19 -6.66 -17.10
N TYR A 113 -1.07 -7.01 -18.04
CA TYR A 113 -1.02 -8.32 -18.71
C TYR A 113 0.28 -8.56 -19.47
N THR A 114 0.84 -7.53 -20.09
CA THR A 114 2.15 -7.66 -20.75
C THR A 114 3.23 -8.03 -19.72
N ILE A 115 3.17 -7.40 -18.54
CA ILE A 115 4.11 -7.62 -17.44
C ILE A 115 3.91 -9.00 -16.83
N ASP A 116 2.67 -9.42 -16.57
CA ASP A 116 2.35 -10.76 -16.07
C ASP A 116 2.76 -11.86 -17.07
N LEU A 117 2.61 -11.63 -18.37
CA LEU A 117 3.04 -12.57 -19.41
C LEU A 117 4.56 -12.70 -19.47
N ILE A 118 5.29 -11.59 -19.32
CA ILE A 118 6.75 -11.61 -19.19
C ILE A 118 7.13 -12.40 -17.94
N GLY A 119 6.50 -12.13 -16.81
CA GLY A 119 6.68 -12.86 -15.55
C GLY A 119 6.43 -14.36 -15.70
N LEU A 120 5.32 -14.74 -16.34
CA LEU A 120 4.98 -16.13 -16.62
C LEU A 120 6.05 -16.80 -17.49
N TYR A 121 6.56 -16.12 -18.52
CA TYR A 121 7.64 -16.65 -19.35
C TYR A 121 8.89 -16.94 -18.53
N TYR A 122 9.32 -16.02 -17.66
CA TYR A 122 10.48 -16.23 -16.78
C TYR A 122 10.26 -17.37 -15.79
N ARG A 123 9.09 -17.41 -15.13
CA ARG A 123 8.72 -18.51 -14.22
C ARG A 123 8.77 -19.87 -14.93
N LEU A 124 8.21 -19.99 -16.13
CA LEU A 124 8.21 -21.25 -16.89
C LEU A 124 9.60 -21.66 -17.38
N LYS A 125 10.48 -20.69 -17.66
CA LYS A 125 11.83 -20.94 -18.15
C LYS A 125 12.82 -21.28 -17.04
N GLU A 126 12.77 -20.54 -15.93
CA GLU A 126 13.78 -20.59 -14.87
C GLU A 126 13.32 -21.41 -13.67
N GLY A 127 12.02 -21.67 -13.52
CA GLY A 127 11.45 -22.55 -12.49
C GLY A 127 11.45 -21.99 -11.06
N GLY A 128 12.02 -20.81 -10.83
CA GLY A 128 12.08 -20.15 -9.52
C GLY A 128 10.73 -19.61 -9.05
N GLN A 129 10.52 -19.55 -7.73
CA GLN A 129 9.30 -19.02 -7.13
C GLN A 129 9.13 -17.51 -7.40
N ASP A 130 10.18 -16.72 -7.22
CA ASP A 130 10.09 -15.26 -7.40
C ASP A 130 10.09 -14.80 -8.86
N GLU A 131 10.37 -15.69 -9.81
CA GLU A 131 10.59 -15.31 -11.22
C GLU A 131 9.34 -14.76 -11.91
N PHE A 132 8.14 -15.00 -11.37
CA PHE A 132 6.93 -14.37 -11.87
C PHE A 132 6.97 -12.84 -11.72
N GLY A 133 7.62 -12.33 -10.69
CA GLY A 133 7.77 -10.89 -10.49
C GLY A 133 8.74 -10.23 -11.47
N THR A 134 9.59 -10.97 -12.18
CA THR A 134 10.70 -10.41 -12.97
C THR A 134 10.25 -9.40 -14.02
N GLY A 135 9.06 -9.58 -14.61
CA GLY A 135 8.47 -8.60 -15.54
C GLY A 135 8.23 -7.21 -14.90
N TYR A 136 8.01 -7.16 -13.59
CA TYR A 136 7.82 -5.94 -12.80
C TYR A 136 9.13 -5.30 -12.33
N GLY A 137 10.27 -5.91 -12.69
CA GLY A 137 11.63 -5.51 -12.34
C GLY A 137 12.18 -6.33 -11.17
N ARG A 138 13.49 -6.26 -10.91
CA ARG A 138 14.16 -6.99 -9.81
C ARG A 138 14.55 -6.10 -8.61
N HIS A 139 13.91 -4.94 -8.48
CA HIS A 139 14.17 -3.99 -7.40
C HIS A 139 13.08 -4.09 -6.34
N TYR A 140 13.47 -3.99 -5.07
CA TYR A 140 12.64 -3.88 -3.86
C TYR A 140 11.20 -4.44 -3.96
N GLU A 141 10.95 -5.56 -3.27
CA GLU A 141 9.62 -6.14 -3.09
C GLU A 141 8.85 -6.32 -4.40
N TYR A 142 9.53 -6.69 -5.49
CA TYR A 142 8.93 -6.69 -6.82
C TYR A 142 7.82 -7.72 -6.98
N VAL A 143 8.00 -8.92 -6.45
CA VAL A 143 6.96 -9.95 -6.45
C VAL A 143 5.75 -9.50 -5.62
N HIS A 144 5.99 -8.99 -4.41
CA HIS A 144 4.94 -8.51 -3.52
C HIS A 144 4.20 -7.29 -4.11
N GLY A 145 4.93 -6.38 -4.73
CA GLY A 145 4.35 -5.20 -5.39
C GLY A 145 3.44 -5.58 -6.55
N LEU A 146 3.89 -6.50 -7.42
CA LEU A 146 3.08 -7.02 -8.52
C LEU A 146 1.82 -7.73 -7.99
N ALA A 147 1.94 -8.47 -6.89
CA ALA A 147 0.81 -9.10 -6.21
C ALA A 147 -0.23 -8.07 -5.74
N ILE A 148 0.19 -6.98 -5.08
CA ILE A 148 -0.69 -5.88 -4.66
C ILE A 148 -1.42 -5.27 -5.85
N ILE A 149 -0.69 -4.97 -6.94
CA ILE A 149 -1.28 -4.44 -8.17
C ILE A 149 -2.34 -5.39 -8.73
N ASN A 150 -2.03 -6.68 -8.86
CA ASN A 150 -2.96 -7.68 -9.35
C ASN A 150 -4.22 -7.78 -8.48
N VAL A 151 -4.10 -7.67 -7.15
CA VAL A 151 -5.25 -7.61 -6.24
C VAL A 151 -6.13 -6.38 -6.50
N LEU A 152 -5.55 -5.19 -6.72
CA LEU A 152 -6.33 -3.99 -7.02
C LEU A 152 -7.21 -4.15 -8.27
N TYR A 153 -6.72 -4.87 -9.29
CA TYR A 153 -7.51 -5.21 -10.48
C TYR A 153 -8.48 -6.36 -10.24
N ALA A 154 -8.08 -7.39 -9.50
CA ALA A 154 -8.95 -8.51 -9.15
C ALA A 154 -10.19 -8.01 -8.39
N LEU A 155 -10.02 -7.11 -7.41
CA LEU A 155 -11.13 -6.49 -6.68
C LEU A 155 -12.04 -5.66 -7.59
N TYR A 156 -11.48 -4.98 -8.60
CA TYR A 156 -12.26 -4.24 -9.60
C TYR A 156 -13.14 -5.18 -10.45
N PHE A 157 -12.56 -6.25 -11.00
CA PHE A 157 -13.32 -7.21 -11.81
C PHE A 157 -14.27 -8.05 -10.97
N LEU A 158 -13.93 -8.35 -9.72
CA LEU A 158 -14.83 -9.01 -8.76
C LEU A 158 -16.07 -8.15 -8.53
N ASN A 159 -15.89 -6.87 -8.21
CA ASN A 159 -17.00 -5.94 -8.04
C ASN A 159 -17.84 -5.80 -9.33
N SER A 160 -17.20 -5.74 -10.50
CA SER A 160 -17.91 -5.77 -11.79
C SER A 160 -18.74 -7.05 -11.97
N VAL A 161 -18.26 -8.21 -11.53
CA VAL A 161 -19.01 -9.48 -11.63
C VAL A 161 -20.17 -9.53 -10.65
N LEU A 162 -19.99 -8.98 -9.44
CA LEU A 162 -20.99 -8.99 -8.38
C LEU A 162 -22.14 -7.99 -8.61
N LYS A 163 -21.86 -6.81 -9.18
CA LYS A 163 -22.82 -5.71 -9.26
C LYS A 163 -23.28 -5.33 -10.67
N ARG A 164 -22.45 -5.54 -11.69
CA ARG A 164 -22.84 -5.28 -13.09
C ARG A 164 -23.41 -6.55 -13.72
N LYS A 165 -23.50 -6.55 -15.05
CA LYS A 165 -23.76 -7.76 -15.82
C LYS A 165 -22.54 -8.69 -15.75
N ARG A 166 -22.74 -9.89 -15.22
CA ARG A 166 -21.77 -10.99 -15.30
C ARG A 166 -21.56 -11.34 -16.77
N THR A 167 -20.46 -10.86 -17.34
CA THR A 167 -20.02 -11.22 -18.69
C THR A 167 -18.86 -12.20 -18.63
N TRP A 168 -18.76 -13.08 -19.63
CA TRP A 168 -17.60 -13.97 -19.77
C TRP A 168 -16.28 -13.19 -19.78
N LYS A 169 -16.25 -12.02 -20.43
CA LYS A 169 -15.07 -11.14 -20.46
C LYS A 169 -14.65 -10.70 -19.06
N SER A 170 -15.58 -10.31 -18.19
CA SER A 170 -15.26 -9.92 -16.80
C SER A 170 -14.76 -11.10 -15.97
N LEU A 171 -15.33 -12.30 -16.17
CA LEU A 171 -14.87 -13.52 -15.48
C LEU A 171 -13.46 -13.93 -15.90
N VAL A 172 -13.14 -13.87 -17.19
CA VAL A 172 -11.80 -14.17 -17.69
C VAL A 172 -10.78 -13.18 -17.15
N LYS A 173 -11.10 -11.88 -17.14
CA LYS A 173 -10.22 -10.86 -16.57
C LYS A 173 -9.97 -11.08 -15.08
N LEU A 174 -11.04 -11.36 -14.33
CA LEU A 174 -10.94 -11.71 -12.92
C LEU A 174 -10.03 -12.93 -12.71
N PHE A 175 -10.27 -14.00 -13.46
CA PHE A 175 -9.48 -15.23 -13.38
C PHE A 175 -8.00 -14.96 -13.66
N ILE A 176 -7.66 -14.24 -14.73
CA ILE A 176 -6.28 -13.90 -15.07
C ILE A 176 -5.61 -13.12 -13.93
N THR A 177 -6.26 -12.07 -13.40
CA THR A 177 -5.68 -11.26 -12.32
C THR A 177 -5.53 -12.03 -11.01
N ILE A 178 -6.45 -12.96 -10.69
CA ILE A 178 -6.32 -13.84 -9.53
C ILE A 178 -5.19 -14.85 -9.75
N ALA A 179 -5.10 -15.46 -10.94
CA ALA A 179 -4.04 -16.40 -11.27
C ALA A 179 -2.66 -15.72 -11.21
N ALA A 180 -2.53 -14.50 -11.73
CA ALA A 180 -1.29 -13.72 -11.63
C ALA A 180 -0.94 -13.39 -10.17
N PHE A 181 -1.91 -13.00 -9.35
CA PHE A 181 -1.71 -12.83 -7.90
C PHE A 181 -1.23 -14.13 -7.23
N VAL A 182 -1.84 -15.27 -7.58
CA VAL A 182 -1.45 -16.57 -7.02
C VAL A 182 -0.03 -16.96 -7.42
N LEU A 183 0.33 -16.73 -8.68
CA LEU A 183 1.66 -17.02 -9.23
C LEU A 183 2.77 -16.12 -8.65
N CYS A 184 2.41 -14.98 -8.03
CA CYS A 184 3.35 -14.18 -7.27
C CYS A 184 3.75 -14.83 -5.94
N ASP A 185 3.11 -15.91 -5.49
CA ASP A 185 3.48 -16.64 -4.27
C ASP A 185 3.60 -15.77 -3.00
N TYR A 186 2.84 -14.67 -2.94
CA TYR A 186 2.93 -13.71 -1.84
C TYR A 186 2.04 -14.13 -0.67
N GLY A 187 2.56 -15.02 0.18
CA GLY A 187 1.92 -15.56 1.39
C GLY A 187 1.11 -14.54 2.21
N LEU A 188 1.75 -13.45 2.63
CA LEU A 188 1.10 -12.39 3.42
C LEU A 188 -0.01 -11.68 2.62
N GLY A 189 0.13 -11.56 1.31
CA GLY A 189 -0.89 -11.00 0.43
C GLY A 189 -2.22 -11.74 0.53
N TYR A 190 -2.19 -13.07 0.63
CA TYR A 190 -3.40 -13.88 0.83
C TYR A 190 -4.07 -13.55 2.16
N ILE A 191 -3.29 -13.44 3.24
CA ILE A 191 -3.82 -13.10 4.57
C ILE A 191 -4.44 -11.70 4.56
N ILE A 192 -3.77 -10.72 3.96
CA ILE A 192 -4.29 -9.35 3.84
C ILE A 192 -5.59 -9.36 3.05
N LEU A 193 -5.63 -10.01 1.88
CA LEU A 193 -6.84 -10.10 1.05
C LEU A 193 -7.99 -10.78 1.79
N PHE A 194 -7.69 -11.85 2.51
CA PHE A 194 -8.65 -12.61 3.31
C PHE A 194 -9.26 -11.79 4.45
N VAL A 195 -8.41 -11.19 5.30
CA VAL A 195 -8.83 -10.33 6.42
C VAL A 195 -9.64 -9.14 5.90
N SER A 196 -9.19 -8.52 4.80
CA SER A 196 -9.89 -7.41 4.16
C SER A 196 -11.26 -7.82 3.63
N GLY A 197 -11.37 -9.02 3.04
CA GLY A 197 -12.64 -9.61 2.61
C GLY A 197 -13.61 -9.79 3.77
N ILE A 198 -13.15 -10.33 4.90
CA ILE A 198 -13.97 -10.46 6.13
C ILE A 198 -14.44 -9.08 6.61
N ILE A 199 -13.53 -8.10 6.73
CA ILE A 199 -13.89 -6.75 7.18
C ILE A 199 -14.93 -6.12 6.25
N TRP A 200 -14.76 -6.26 4.93
CA TRP A 200 -15.71 -5.75 3.93
C TRP A 200 -17.09 -6.43 4.05
N LEU A 201 -17.13 -7.76 4.19
CA LEU A 201 -18.38 -8.51 4.37
C LEU A 201 -19.10 -8.12 5.67
N LEU A 202 -18.37 -7.98 6.78
CA LEU A 202 -18.90 -7.51 8.05
C LEU A 202 -19.45 -6.08 7.93
N ALA A 203 -18.77 -5.21 7.19
CA ALA A 203 -19.21 -3.83 6.96
C ALA A 203 -20.55 -3.75 6.21
N LYS A 204 -20.91 -4.77 5.41
CA LYS A 204 -22.22 -4.83 4.72
C LYS A 204 -23.39 -5.18 5.64
N LYS A 205 -23.15 -5.78 6.81
CA LYS A 205 -24.17 -6.10 7.83
C LYS A 205 -25.38 -6.90 7.30
N GLN A 206 -25.19 -7.80 6.34
CA GLN A 206 -26.26 -8.69 5.86
C GLN A 206 -25.99 -10.12 6.30
N PHE A 207 -26.98 -10.80 6.89
CA PHE A 207 -26.82 -12.13 7.47
C PHE A 207 -26.34 -13.19 6.47
N LYS A 208 -26.72 -13.07 5.19
CA LYS A 208 -26.21 -13.94 4.11
C LYS A 208 -24.68 -13.94 3.99
N TYR A 209 -24.01 -12.87 4.43
CA TYR A 209 -22.55 -12.79 4.44
C TYR A 209 -21.91 -13.56 5.59
N VAL A 210 -22.65 -13.93 6.64
CA VAL A 210 -22.15 -14.83 7.69
C VAL A 210 -21.79 -16.19 7.09
N PHE A 211 -22.63 -16.71 6.19
CA PHE A 211 -22.33 -17.94 5.45
C PHE A 211 -21.07 -17.80 4.58
N PHE A 212 -20.93 -16.69 3.86
CA PHE A 212 -19.72 -16.42 3.07
C PHE A 212 -18.47 -16.27 3.93
N ILE A 213 -18.57 -15.63 5.10
CA ILE A 213 -17.47 -15.54 6.06
C ILE A 213 -17.10 -16.94 6.58
N ALA A 214 -18.07 -17.77 6.92
CA ALA A 214 -17.83 -19.15 7.35
C ALA A 214 -17.15 -19.98 6.24
N LEU A 215 -17.61 -19.84 4.99
CA LEU A 215 -17.01 -20.51 3.83
C LEU A 215 -15.60 -20.01 3.54
N LEU A 216 -15.36 -18.71 3.71
CA LEU A 216 -14.02 -18.13 3.64
C LEU A 216 -13.11 -18.71 4.73
N ILE A 217 -13.54 -18.73 5.99
CA ILE A 217 -12.77 -19.32 7.10
C ILE A 217 -12.48 -20.80 6.85
N ALA A 218 -13.49 -21.57 6.42
CA ALA A 218 -13.31 -22.98 6.08
C ALA A 218 -12.34 -23.17 4.90
N GLY A 219 -12.45 -22.34 3.86
CA GLY A 219 -11.55 -22.34 2.71
C GLY A 219 -10.11 -21.99 3.09
N GLY A 220 -9.91 -20.97 3.94
CA GLY A 220 -8.59 -20.60 4.46
C GLY A 220 -7.99 -21.73 5.32
N ALA A 221 -8.79 -22.34 6.19
CA ALA A 221 -8.37 -23.48 6.99
C ALA A 221 -8.00 -24.69 6.12
N PHE A 222 -8.77 -24.95 5.05
CA PHE A 222 -8.47 -26.01 4.08
C PHE A 222 -7.19 -25.72 3.28
N MET A 223 -6.99 -24.48 2.81
CA MET A 223 -5.77 -24.09 2.09
C MET A 223 -4.53 -24.34 2.97
N LEU A 224 -4.62 -24.03 4.26
CA LEU A 224 -3.56 -24.32 5.23
C LEU A 224 -3.28 -25.82 5.41
N THR A 225 -4.08 -26.75 4.87
CA THR A 225 -3.79 -28.21 4.86
C THR A 225 -3.05 -28.67 3.61
N LEU A 226 -2.98 -27.86 2.56
CA LEU A 226 -2.31 -28.22 1.31
C LEU A 226 -0.79 -28.21 1.49
N ASP A 227 -0.08 -29.08 0.76
CA ASP A 227 1.38 -29.15 0.77
C ASP A 227 2.02 -27.84 0.30
N SER A 228 1.34 -27.11 -0.59
CA SER A 228 1.75 -25.79 -1.06
C SER A 228 1.93 -24.76 0.07
N PHE A 229 1.30 -24.98 1.23
CA PHE A 229 1.38 -24.12 2.41
C PHE A 229 2.22 -24.73 3.54
N GLU A 230 2.95 -25.82 3.27
CA GLU A 230 3.81 -26.47 4.28
C GLU A 230 4.87 -25.50 4.81
N TYR A 231 5.50 -24.76 3.90
CA TYR A 231 6.48 -23.73 4.23
C TYR A 231 5.90 -22.64 5.15
N GLU A 232 4.68 -22.14 4.91
CA GLU A 232 4.01 -21.17 5.77
C GLU A 232 3.63 -21.77 7.12
N ARG A 233 3.15 -23.02 7.16
CA ARG A 233 2.83 -23.73 8.41
C ARG A 233 4.06 -23.86 9.30
N GLU A 234 5.16 -24.31 8.71
CA GLU A 234 6.43 -24.49 9.40
C GLU A 234 6.98 -23.15 9.89
N ASN A 235 6.86 -22.10 9.07
CA ASN A 235 7.16 -20.73 9.48
C ASN A 235 6.34 -20.24 10.68
N ILE A 236 5.04 -20.54 10.73
CA ILE A 236 4.18 -20.19 11.87
C ILE A 236 4.59 -20.97 13.11
N TYR A 237 4.87 -22.27 12.97
CA TYR A 237 5.31 -23.13 14.06
C TYR A 237 6.65 -22.65 14.63
N ASN A 238 7.63 -22.40 13.77
CA ASN A 238 8.94 -21.88 14.14
C ASN A 238 8.83 -20.50 14.81
N ALA A 239 7.99 -19.60 14.30
CA ALA A 239 7.78 -18.29 14.92
C ALA A 239 7.12 -18.38 16.31
N ARG A 240 6.28 -19.38 16.56
CA ARG A 240 5.66 -19.60 17.88
C ARG A 240 6.65 -20.14 18.90
N ASN A 241 7.52 -21.06 18.46
CA ASN A 241 8.48 -21.72 19.34
C ASN A 241 9.74 -20.86 19.56
N ASN A 242 10.15 -20.09 18.55
CA ASN A 242 11.30 -19.20 18.58
C ASN A 242 10.87 -17.76 18.23
N GLN A 243 10.19 -17.09 19.16
CA GLN A 243 9.78 -15.69 18.97
C GLN A 243 10.98 -14.74 18.73
N GLY A 244 12.17 -15.13 19.17
CA GLY A 244 13.45 -14.43 18.95
C GLY A 244 13.96 -14.47 17.50
N ASP A 245 13.40 -15.31 16.63
CA ASP A 245 13.79 -15.39 15.22
C ASP A 245 12.85 -14.58 14.31
N ALA A 246 11.62 -14.30 14.78
CA ALA A 246 10.63 -13.56 14.01
C ALA A 246 10.82 -12.04 14.15
N ARG A 247 11.72 -11.46 13.34
CA ARG A 247 12.09 -10.03 13.38
C ARG A 247 10.89 -9.07 13.41
N LYS A 248 9.81 -9.37 12.67
CA LYS A 248 8.58 -8.56 12.69
C LYS A 248 7.89 -8.57 14.05
N VAL A 249 7.83 -9.72 14.73
CA VAL A 249 7.27 -9.83 16.08
C VAL A 249 8.10 -9.03 17.06
N ILE A 250 9.44 -9.15 16.98
CA ILE A 250 10.36 -8.39 17.83
C ILE A 250 10.24 -6.89 17.57
N MET A 251 10.05 -6.46 16.31
CA MET A 251 9.79 -5.06 15.98
C MET A 251 8.51 -4.53 16.64
N PHE A 252 7.42 -5.29 16.65
CA PHE A 252 6.20 -4.91 17.37
C PHE A 252 6.42 -4.85 18.90
N LEU A 253 7.21 -5.76 19.48
CA LEU A 253 7.56 -5.72 20.90
C LEU A 253 8.47 -4.51 21.22
N ASN A 254 9.45 -4.24 20.36
CA ASN A 254 10.34 -3.09 20.47
C ASN A 254 9.58 -1.77 20.34
N THR A 255 8.52 -1.72 19.54
CA THR A 255 7.67 -0.54 19.43
C THR A 255 7.10 -0.13 20.79
N ARG A 256 6.57 -1.11 21.55
CA ARG A 256 6.08 -0.85 22.92
C ARG A 256 7.19 -0.35 23.84
N ASN A 257 8.40 -0.90 23.71
CA ASN A 257 9.54 -0.46 24.49
C ASN A 257 9.93 0.99 24.16
N VAL A 258 9.95 1.36 22.88
CA VAL A 258 10.22 2.73 22.41
C VAL A 258 9.21 3.70 23.01
N GLU A 259 7.90 3.40 22.93
CA GLU A 259 6.85 4.26 23.51
C GLU A 259 7.02 4.47 25.02
N SER A 260 7.60 3.51 25.73
CA SER A 260 7.82 3.59 27.17
C SER A 260 9.05 4.41 27.59
N GLU A 261 9.97 4.73 26.66
CA GLU A 261 11.21 5.46 26.99
C GLU A 261 10.96 6.95 27.29
N SER A 262 9.92 7.53 26.72
CA SER A 262 9.54 8.92 26.96
C SER A 262 8.06 9.16 26.67
N PHE A 263 7.40 9.89 27.56
CA PHE A 263 6.01 10.35 27.37
C PHE A 263 5.85 11.25 26.13
N THR A 264 6.94 11.82 25.60
CA THR A 264 6.89 12.67 24.42
C THR A 264 6.74 11.86 23.14
N ILE A 265 7.17 10.59 23.11
CA ILE A 265 7.15 9.75 21.90
C ILE A 265 5.71 9.53 21.40
N PRO A 266 4.73 9.16 22.25
CA PRO A 266 3.34 9.09 21.79
C PRO A 266 2.78 10.42 21.25
N LEU A 267 3.32 11.58 21.67
CA LEU A 267 2.80 12.90 21.29
C LEU A 267 3.42 13.41 19.99
N VAL A 268 4.75 13.42 19.92
CA VAL A 268 5.53 14.04 18.84
C VAL A 268 6.41 13.05 18.09
N GLY A 269 6.36 11.77 18.44
CA GLY A 269 7.13 10.70 17.80
C GLY A 269 8.63 10.75 18.09
N THR A 270 9.35 9.78 17.53
CA THR A 270 10.82 9.72 17.52
C THR A 270 11.46 10.60 16.46
N GLY A 271 10.66 11.24 15.61
CA GLY A 271 11.09 12.08 14.50
C GLY A 271 10.92 11.37 13.14
N PRO A 272 10.44 12.07 12.09
CA PRO A 272 10.28 11.49 10.77
C PRO A 272 11.60 10.91 10.25
N GLY A 273 11.58 9.66 9.80
CA GLY A 273 12.78 9.01 9.29
C GLY A 273 13.69 8.40 10.34
N SER A 274 13.29 8.24 11.60
CA SER A 274 14.22 7.86 12.69
C SER A 274 14.06 6.46 13.28
N TYR A 275 13.01 5.70 12.92
CA TYR A 275 12.75 4.40 13.51
C TYR A 275 12.58 3.28 12.48
N ASN A 276 11.55 3.33 11.64
CA ASN A 276 11.06 2.17 10.88
C ASN A 276 10.66 2.48 9.44
N SER A 277 11.00 3.67 8.92
CA SER A 277 10.61 4.08 7.57
C SER A 277 11.60 3.72 6.46
N ARG A 278 11.11 3.61 5.24
CA ARG A 278 11.84 3.40 3.98
C ARG A 278 12.78 4.56 3.67
N ALA A 279 12.51 5.74 4.22
CA ALA A 279 13.45 6.87 4.16
C ALA A 279 14.82 6.46 4.76
N LEU A 280 14.82 5.69 5.86
CA LEU A 280 16.04 5.09 6.41
C LEU A 280 16.65 4.11 5.41
N VAL A 281 15.88 3.17 4.89
CA VAL A 281 16.39 2.14 3.96
C VAL A 281 17.06 2.76 2.72
N LEU A 282 16.48 3.82 2.16
CA LEU A 282 17.00 4.51 0.98
C LEU A 282 18.28 5.31 1.26
N ILE A 283 18.41 5.90 2.44
CA ILE A 283 19.64 6.61 2.87
C ILE A 283 20.73 5.59 3.23
N LEU A 284 20.38 4.53 3.96
CA LEU A 284 21.33 3.61 4.59
C LEU A 284 21.89 2.52 3.68
N SER A 285 21.33 2.35 2.48
CA SER A 285 21.89 1.47 1.47
C SER A 285 23.27 2.01 1.08
N LYS A 286 24.36 1.29 1.43
CA LYS A 286 25.75 1.70 1.13
C LYS A 286 26.03 1.90 -0.36
N ASN A 287 25.19 1.29 -1.21
CA ASN A 287 25.24 1.43 -2.67
C ASN A 287 24.34 2.57 -3.19
N SER A 288 23.64 3.28 -2.29
CA SER A 288 22.80 4.43 -2.61
C SER A 288 23.68 5.66 -2.82
N PRO A 289 23.53 6.38 -3.95
CA PRO A 289 24.13 7.71 -4.12
C PRO A 289 23.72 8.69 -3.02
N LEU A 290 22.59 8.44 -2.34
CA LEU A 290 22.09 9.26 -1.23
C LEU A 290 22.90 9.06 0.05
N TYR A 291 23.53 7.91 0.27
CA TYR A 291 24.31 7.63 1.48
C TYR A 291 25.47 8.63 1.64
N ALA A 292 26.20 8.88 0.55
CA ALA A 292 27.32 9.84 0.52
C ALA A 292 26.87 11.30 0.69
N PHE A 293 25.64 11.63 0.30
CA PHE A 293 25.11 12.99 0.40
C PHE A 293 24.63 13.35 1.81
N PHE A 294 24.34 12.35 2.65
CA PHE A 294 23.65 12.52 3.93
C PHE A 294 24.44 12.05 5.17
N ASP A 295 25.73 11.78 5.02
CA ASP A 295 26.69 11.50 6.11
C ASP A 295 26.37 10.30 7.04
N GLY A 296 25.49 9.39 6.60
CA GLY A 296 25.46 7.98 7.01
C GLY A 296 25.26 7.61 8.49
N GLN A 297 25.03 8.54 9.42
CA GLN A 297 24.82 8.23 10.85
C GLN A 297 23.41 7.72 11.13
N TYR A 298 23.32 6.56 11.79
CA TYR A 298 22.02 5.97 12.16
C TYR A 298 21.31 6.78 13.25
N PRO A 299 20.01 7.09 13.09
CA PRO A 299 19.22 7.67 14.16
C PRO A 299 19.19 6.75 15.40
N PRO A 300 19.19 7.28 16.64
CA PRO A 300 19.36 6.49 17.85
C PRO A 300 18.34 5.36 18.00
N TYR A 301 17.06 5.62 17.72
CA TYR A 301 15.99 4.62 17.85
C TYR A 301 16.10 3.52 16.80
N TYR A 302 16.40 3.85 15.54
CA TYR A 302 16.70 2.86 14.51
C TYR A 302 17.89 1.99 14.94
N TYR A 303 19.00 2.59 15.35
CA TYR A 303 20.22 1.88 15.72
C TYR A 303 19.99 0.92 16.89
N LYS A 304 19.19 1.33 17.87
CA LYS A 304 18.92 0.54 19.07
C LYS A 304 17.96 -0.62 18.83
N TYR A 305 16.92 -0.44 18.00
CA TYR A 305 15.79 -1.36 17.97
C TYR A 305 15.53 -2.06 16.63
N ILE A 306 15.94 -1.45 15.51
CA ILE A 306 15.66 -1.97 14.17
C ILE A 306 16.94 -2.47 13.49
N TYR A 307 18.04 -1.73 13.60
CA TYR A 307 19.33 -2.15 13.06
C TYR A 307 19.77 -3.56 13.50
N PRO A 308 19.60 -3.98 14.77
CA PRO A 308 19.93 -5.36 15.18
C PRO A 308 19.08 -6.42 14.47
N LEU A 309 17.85 -6.08 14.09
CA LEU A 309 16.93 -6.96 13.38
C LEU A 309 17.18 -6.98 11.86
N TRP A 310 17.88 -5.97 11.34
CA TRP A 310 18.14 -5.79 9.91
C TRP A 310 19.55 -6.18 9.49
N ASN A 311 20.51 -6.19 10.42
CA ASN A 311 21.90 -6.46 10.12
C ASN A 311 22.19 -7.96 10.04
N GLU A 312 22.66 -8.40 8.86
CA GLU A 312 23.02 -9.78 8.54
C GLU A 312 24.11 -10.37 9.45
N ARG A 313 24.92 -9.55 10.14
CA ARG A 313 25.92 -10.04 11.11
C ARG A 313 25.31 -10.49 12.43
N PHE A 314 24.12 -10.00 12.77
CA PHE A 314 23.45 -10.31 14.04
C PHE A 314 22.34 -11.34 13.87
N VAL A 315 21.79 -11.46 12.66
CA VAL A 315 20.72 -12.40 12.40
C VAL A 315 21.25 -13.61 11.67
N SER A 316 21.06 -14.79 12.26
CA SER A 316 21.38 -16.06 11.62
C SER A 316 20.72 -16.16 10.25
N GLN A 317 21.46 -16.63 9.25
CA GLN A 317 20.94 -16.95 7.90
C GLN A 317 20.42 -18.40 7.84
N ASP A 318 19.99 -18.98 8.97
CA ASP A 318 19.38 -20.30 8.98
C ASP A 318 18.12 -20.34 8.07
N ASP A 319 17.70 -21.56 7.74
CA ASP A 319 16.52 -21.83 6.91
C ASP A 319 15.30 -21.03 7.41
N TYR A 320 14.39 -20.66 6.50
CA TYR A 320 13.18 -19.87 6.76
C TYR A 320 13.40 -18.38 7.11
N THR A 321 14.56 -17.79 6.81
CA THR A 321 14.87 -16.37 7.08
C THR A 321 14.35 -15.38 6.02
N ASP A 322 13.65 -15.88 5.01
CA ASP A 322 13.00 -15.11 3.95
C ASP A 322 11.58 -14.64 4.32
N GLY A 323 10.97 -13.85 3.43
CA GLY A 323 9.59 -13.40 3.56
C GLY A 323 9.32 -12.26 4.55
N THR A 324 8.07 -11.77 4.55
CA THR A 324 7.66 -10.56 5.28
C THR A 324 7.72 -10.69 6.81
N ARG A 325 7.86 -11.92 7.35
CA ARG A 325 8.14 -12.20 8.77
C ARG A 325 9.48 -11.62 9.21
N ASN A 326 10.45 -11.58 8.29
CA ASN A 326 11.81 -11.15 8.53
C ASN A 326 12.08 -9.71 8.06
N GLN A 327 11.05 -9.01 7.61
CA GLN A 327 11.11 -7.60 7.23
C GLN A 327 10.50 -6.76 8.34
N PRO A 328 11.30 -6.15 9.22
CA PRO A 328 10.81 -5.43 10.39
C PRO A 328 10.28 -4.05 10.01
N PHE A 329 9.42 -3.94 8.99
CA PHE A 329 8.86 -2.68 8.53
C PHE A 329 7.32 -2.70 8.49
N SER A 330 6.69 -1.60 8.89
CA SER A 330 5.23 -1.40 8.82
C SER A 330 4.89 0.09 8.70
N SER A 331 4.00 0.43 7.76
CA SER A 331 3.58 1.82 7.56
C SER A 331 2.85 2.38 8.77
N ALA A 332 2.00 1.56 9.39
CA ALA A 332 1.23 1.97 10.56
C ALA A 332 2.15 2.27 11.74
N ILE A 333 3.17 1.43 11.97
CA ILE A 333 4.16 1.65 13.02
C ILE A 333 5.05 2.85 12.71
N ALA A 334 5.53 2.99 11.48
CA ALA A 334 6.30 4.16 11.08
C ALA A 334 5.50 5.46 11.32
N LEU A 335 4.23 5.52 10.92
CA LEU A 335 3.37 6.68 11.18
C LEU A 335 3.11 6.92 12.67
N ALA A 336 2.82 5.87 13.45
CA ALA A 336 2.53 6.00 14.88
C ALA A 336 3.75 6.41 15.71
N ILE A 337 4.92 5.86 15.40
CA ILE A 337 6.13 6.04 16.22
C ILE A 337 6.99 7.19 15.73
N GLU A 338 7.22 7.35 14.42
CA GLU A 338 8.09 8.43 13.94
C GLU A 338 7.41 9.79 14.02
N TYR A 339 6.10 9.84 13.78
CA TYR A 339 5.33 11.08 13.73
C TYR A 339 4.41 11.30 14.94
N GLY A 340 4.31 10.31 15.82
CA GLY A 340 3.47 10.34 17.02
C GLY A 340 2.06 9.77 16.79
N LEU A 341 1.51 9.23 17.88
CA LEU A 341 0.19 8.59 17.88
C LEU A 341 -0.92 9.58 17.50
N ILE A 342 -0.79 10.85 17.87
CA ILE A 342 -1.76 11.89 17.50
C ILE A 342 -1.90 11.99 15.98
N LEU A 343 -0.77 12.03 15.24
CA LEU A 343 -0.83 12.10 13.78
C LEU A 343 -1.45 10.85 13.18
N PHE A 344 -1.02 9.69 13.66
CA PHE A 344 -1.56 8.41 13.23
C PHE A 344 -3.08 8.34 13.43
N LEU A 345 -3.59 8.75 14.60
CA LEU A 345 -5.02 8.77 14.89
C LEU A 345 -5.79 9.74 13.99
N ILE A 346 -5.22 10.91 13.67
CA ILE A 346 -5.83 11.84 12.71
C ILE A 346 -5.95 11.17 11.33
N VAL A 347 -4.85 10.60 10.82
CA VAL A 347 -4.83 9.93 9.52
C VAL A 347 -5.84 8.76 9.50
N ALA A 348 -5.81 7.90 10.52
CA ALA A 348 -6.71 6.77 10.66
C ALA A 348 -8.18 7.21 10.74
N TYR A 349 -8.49 8.25 11.51
CA TYR A 349 -9.85 8.77 11.64
C TYR A 349 -10.42 9.22 10.29
N PHE A 350 -9.67 10.03 9.53
CA PHE A 350 -10.14 10.50 8.23
C PHE A 350 -10.24 9.38 7.20
N TRP A 351 -9.32 8.41 7.23
CA TRP A 351 -9.38 7.26 6.33
C TRP A 351 -10.58 6.34 6.65
N ILE A 352 -10.85 6.07 7.92
CA ILE A 352 -12.03 5.31 8.37
C ILE A 352 -13.31 6.06 8.02
N LYS A 353 -13.33 7.39 8.11
CA LYS A 353 -14.47 8.22 7.70
C LYS A 353 -14.78 8.04 6.21
N GLU A 354 -13.76 8.04 5.36
CA GLU A 354 -13.91 7.76 3.93
C GLU A 354 -14.42 6.33 3.67
N ILE A 355 -13.88 5.31 4.34
CA ILE A 355 -14.37 3.92 4.24
C ILE A 355 -15.85 3.83 4.61
N ARG A 356 -16.27 4.50 5.69
CA ARG A 356 -17.69 4.53 6.11
C ARG A 356 -18.57 5.20 5.06
N LYS A 357 -18.13 6.30 4.46
CA LYS A 357 -18.82 6.98 3.36
C LYS A 357 -19.02 6.02 2.18
N TYR A 358 -17.94 5.41 1.69
CA TYR A 358 -18.00 4.47 0.57
C TYR A 358 -18.82 3.22 0.88
N ASN A 359 -18.84 2.75 2.13
CA ASN A 359 -19.69 1.63 2.50
C ASN A 359 -21.19 1.97 2.41
N GLN A 360 -21.58 3.21 2.72
CA GLN A 360 -22.96 3.68 2.61
C GLN A 360 -23.37 3.85 1.14
N GLU A 361 -22.59 4.62 0.37
CA GLU A 361 -22.81 4.86 -1.06
C GLU A 361 -22.69 3.56 -1.87
N GLY A 362 -21.75 2.71 -1.50
CA GLY A 362 -21.49 1.40 -2.06
C GLY A 362 -22.58 0.36 -1.82
N LYS A 363 -23.73 0.73 -1.25
CA LYS A 363 -24.95 -0.09 -1.33
C LYS A 363 -25.65 0.06 -2.67
N GLN A 364 -25.54 1.23 -3.30
CA GLN A 364 -26.25 1.59 -4.52
C GLN A 364 -25.29 1.78 -5.70
N ASP A 365 -24.08 2.29 -5.44
CA ASP A 365 -23.07 2.50 -6.46
C ASP A 365 -21.96 1.44 -6.42
N GLU A 366 -21.51 1.02 -7.59
CA GLU A 366 -20.46 0.03 -7.76
C GLU A 366 -19.05 0.61 -7.59
N VAL A 367 -18.80 1.85 -8.02
CA VAL A 367 -17.51 2.51 -7.94
C VAL A 367 -17.23 2.81 -6.48
N ALA A 368 -18.23 3.30 -5.75
CA ALA A 368 -18.12 3.48 -4.30
C ALA A 368 -17.80 2.16 -3.58
N ASP A 369 -18.41 1.04 -3.96
CA ASP A 369 -18.10 -0.24 -3.33
C ASP A 369 -16.70 -0.77 -3.69
N TYR A 370 -16.27 -0.57 -4.93
CA TYR A 370 -14.88 -0.86 -5.30
C TYR A 370 -13.89 -0.03 -4.49
N LEU A 371 -14.12 1.29 -4.37
CA LEU A 371 -13.32 2.18 -3.52
C LEU A 371 -13.30 1.71 -2.08
N ASN A 372 -14.43 1.26 -1.53
CA ASN A 372 -14.51 0.67 -0.20
C ASN A 372 -13.61 -0.58 -0.08
N MET A 373 -13.68 -1.52 -1.03
CA MET A 373 -12.86 -2.74 -1.03
C MET A 373 -11.36 -2.43 -1.04
N ILE A 374 -10.90 -1.56 -1.95
CA ILE A 374 -9.47 -1.23 -2.06
C ILE A 374 -8.97 -0.41 -0.87
N ASN A 375 -9.81 0.45 -0.27
CA ASN A 375 -9.41 1.21 0.92
C ASN A 375 -9.27 0.31 2.14
N ILE A 376 -10.20 -0.64 2.34
CA ILE A 376 -10.07 -1.66 3.40
C ILE A 376 -8.80 -2.48 3.17
N PHE A 377 -8.59 -2.95 1.93
CA PHE A 377 -7.41 -3.73 1.58
C PHE A 377 -6.10 -3.01 1.89
N MET A 378 -5.96 -1.75 1.42
CA MET A 378 -4.73 -0.98 1.64
C MET A 378 -4.54 -0.55 3.09
N LEU A 379 -5.63 -0.31 3.85
CA LEU A 379 -5.56 -0.05 5.27
C LEU A 379 -4.98 -1.26 6.02
N VAL A 380 -5.51 -2.46 5.77
CA VAL A 380 -4.98 -3.71 6.34
C VAL A 380 -3.54 -3.92 5.90
N ALA A 381 -3.23 -3.73 4.62
CA ALA A 381 -1.88 -3.90 4.09
C ALA A 381 -0.86 -3.01 4.82
N CYS A 382 -1.20 -1.74 5.07
CA CYS A 382 -0.33 -0.78 5.77
C CYS A 382 -0.03 -1.16 7.23
N CYS A 383 -0.86 -1.99 7.86
CA CYS A 383 -0.59 -2.51 9.20
C CYS A 383 0.53 -3.56 9.20
N PHE A 384 0.63 -4.36 8.13
CA PHE A 384 1.54 -5.52 8.08
C PHE A 384 2.84 -5.27 7.30
N HIS A 385 2.88 -4.24 6.46
CA HIS A 385 4.06 -3.90 5.65
C HIS A 385 4.10 -2.40 5.34
N GLU A 386 5.23 -1.94 4.84
CA GLU A 386 5.59 -0.55 4.61
C GLU A 386 5.09 0.04 3.29
N TRP A 387 3.83 -0.25 2.93
CA TRP A 387 3.23 0.19 1.68
C TRP A 387 3.07 1.70 1.50
N ALA A 388 2.88 2.51 2.55
CA ALA A 388 2.48 3.92 2.43
C ALA A 388 3.47 4.79 1.61
N ILE A 389 4.72 4.36 1.50
CA ILE A 389 5.76 5.02 0.70
C ILE A 389 6.29 4.15 -0.44
N CYS A 390 5.50 3.14 -0.84
CA CYS A 390 5.72 2.32 -2.03
C CYS A 390 4.93 2.85 -3.23
N THR A 391 5.44 2.55 -4.43
CA THR A 391 4.82 2.93 -5.70
C THR A 391 3.42 2.36 -5.88
N GLU A 392 3.15 1.18 -5.33
CA GLU A 392 1.85 0.51 -5.40
C GLU A 392 0.78 1.26 -4.61
N PHE A 393 1.17 1.85 -3.46
CA PHE A 393 0.27 2.69 -2.69
C PHE A 393 -0.06 3.98 -3.43
N PHE A 394 0.91 4.61 -4.07
CA PHE A 394 0.65 5.75 -4.96
C PHE A 394 -0.27 5.39 -6.12
N TYR A 395 -0.09 4.21 -6.71
CA TYR A 395 -0.98 3.72 -7.76
C TYR A 395 -2.41 3.52 -7.25
N PHE A 396 -2.57 2.96 -6.05
CA PHE A 396 -3.86 2.91 -5.34
C PHE A 396 -4.48 4.30 -5.13
N LEU A 397 -3.70 5.31 -4.75
CA LEU A 397 -4.19 6.68 -4.58
C LEU A 397 -4.66 7.28 -5.91
N ILE A 398 -3.94 7.02 -7.01
CA ILE A 398 -4.36 7.45 -8.35
C ILE A 398 -5.69 6.78 -8.74
N ILE A 399 -5.81 5.46 -8.54
CA ILE A 399 -7.08 4.74 -8.75
C ILE A 399 -8.19 5.38 -7.92
N SER A 400 -7.92 5.70 -6.65
CA SER A 400 -8.90 6.30 -5.75
C SER A 400 -9.38 7.67 -6.23
N ILE A 401 -8.47 8.53 -6.70
CA ILE A 401 -8.80 9.85 -7.26
C ILE A 401 -9.65 9.72 -8.54
N ILE A 402 -9.27 8.80 -9.43
CA ILE A 402 -10.03 8.54 -10.66
C ILE A 402 -11.41 7.96 -10.35
N GLY A 403 -11.51 7.08 -9.36
CA GLY A 403 -12.77 6.54 -8.86
C GLY A 403 -13.68 7.64 -8.30
N LYS A 404 -13.13 8.54 -7.46
CA LYS A 404 -13.85 9.73 -6.97
C LYS A 404 -14.35 10.61 -8.10
N ASN A 405 -13.53 10.87 -9.13
CA ASN A 405 -13.95 11.63 -10.31
C ASN A 405 -15.11 10.94 -11.04
N THR A 406 -15.08 9.60 -11.11
CA THR A 406 -16.15 8.81 -11.74
C THR A 406 -17.46 8.90 -10.95
N LEU A 407 -17.41 8.93 -9.62
CA LEU A 407 -18.59 9.15 -8.78
C LEU A 407 -19.23 10.51 -9.06
N MET A 408 -18.44 11.58 -9.12
CA MET A 408 -18.94 12.92 -9.42
C MET A 408 -19.63 13.00 -10.80
N ILE A 409 -19.09 12.31 -11.82
CA ILE A 409 -19.72 12.24 -13.15
C ILE A 409 -21.12 11.61 -13.06
N LYS A 410 -21.28 10.54 -12.25
CA LYS A 410 -22.57 9.87 -12.09
C LYS A 410 -23.60 10.75 -11.39
N GLU A 411 -23.18 11.49 -10.36
CA GLU A 411 -24.05 12.42 -9.62
C GLU A 411 -24.59 13.54 -10.53
N GLU A 412 -23.74 14.15 -11.36
CA GLU A 412 -24.14 15.21 -12.29
C GLU A 412 -25.10 14.73 -13.38
N ASN A 413 -24.84 13.55 -13.98
CA ASN A 413 -25.74 12.98 -14.98
C ASN A 413 -27.15 12.71 -14.43
N VAL A 414 -27.27 12.34 -13.15
CA VAL A 414 -28.58 12.15 -12.50
C VAL A 414 -29.29 13.49 -12.34
N HIS A 415 -28.57 14.56 -11.99
CA HIS A 415 -29.14 15.90 -11.89
C HIS A 415 -29.55 16.51 -13.23
N GLU A 416 -28.83 16.23 -14.32
CA GLU A 416 -29.22 16.66 -15.68
C GLU A 416 -30.49 15.96 -16.16
N ILE A 417 -30.69 14.67 -15.85
CA ILE A 417 -31.90 13.92 -16.23
C ILE A 417 -33.16 14.39 -15.47
N GLN A 418 -32.98 14.96 -14.28
CA GLN A 418 -34.08 15.47 -13.44
C GLN A 418 -34.54 16.89 -13.80
N LYS A 419 -33.78 17.61 -14.64
CA LYS A 419 -34.15 18.92 -15.19
C LYS A 419 -34.82 18.74 -16.55
#